data_AF-A0A7J9DK10-F1
#
_entry.id   AF-A0A7J9DK10-F1
#
_cell.length_a   1.000
_cell.length_b   1.000
_cell.length_c   1.000
_cell.angle_alpha   90.00
_cell.angle_beta   90.00
_cell.angle_gamma   90.00
#
_symmetry.space_group_name_H-M   'P 1'
#
loop_
_entity.id
_entity.type
_entity.pdbx_description
1 polymer ?
#
loop_
_entity_poly.entity_id
_entity_poly.type
_entity_poly.pdbx_seq_one_letter_code
_entity_poly.pdbx_strand_id
1 'polypeptide(L)' 'MGFDEVIVEVDSMIVIKKLQSPENDRSLIVVIINEIKEKTRRLRSIKFRYILLRANEAAHAVAAWGERM' A
#
# COMPACT_ATOMS: atom_id res chain seq x y z
N MET A 1 -12.78 14.80 -0.77
CA MET A 1 -12.36 14.46 0.60
C MET A 1 -10.85 14.68 0.66
N GLY A 2 -10.43 15.83 1.17
CA GLY A 2 -9.04 16.31 1.11
C GLY A 2 -8.25 15.81 2.31
N PHE A 3 -7.65 14.63 2.19
CA PHE A 3 -6.65 14.17 3.13
C PHE A 3 -5.28 14.65 2.62
N ASP A 4 -4.62 15.52 3.37
CA ASP A 4 -3.29 16.02 3.02
C ASP A 4 -2.17 15.13 3.57
N GLU A 5 -2.44 14.43 4.68
CA GLU A 5 -1.50 13.54 5.35
C GLU A 5 -2.13 12.18 5.57
N VAL A 6 -1.45 11.11 5.11
CA VAL A 6 -1.97 9.75 5.14
C VAL A 6 -0.94 8.79 5.74
N ILE A 7 -1.41 7.91 6.63
CA ILE A 7 -0.66 6.74 7.07
C ILE A 7 -1.35 5.51 6.49
N VAL A 8 -0.61 4.73 5.72
CA VAL A 8 -1.08 3.47 5.14
C VAL A 8 -0.48 2.33 5.93
N GLU A 9 -1.34 1.54 6.58
CA GLU A 9 -0.94 0.35 7.32
C GLU A 9 -1.07 -0.88 6.43
N VAL A 10 0.00 -1.69 6.36
CA VAL A 10 0.06 -2.87 5.49
C VAL A 10 0.81 -3.99 6.19
N ASP A 11 0.39 -5.23 6.01
CA ASP A 11 1.02 -6.44 6.55
C ASP A 11 2.01 -7.10 5.56
N SER A 12 2.22 -6.50 4.39
CA SER A 12 3.20 -6.93 3.40
C SER A 12 4.45 -6.06 3.43
N MET A 13 5.49 -6.57 4.09
CA MET A 13 6.78 -5.88 4.17
C MET A 13 7.48 -5.74 2.80
N ILE A 14 7.21 -6.66 1.87
CA ILE A 14 7.74 -6.59 0.50
C ILE A 14 7.16 -5.37 -0.22
N VAL A 15 5.85 -5.15 -0.11
CA VAL A 15 5.18 -3.99 -0.73
C VAL A 15 5.70 -2.69 -0.12
N ILE A 16 5.82 -2.61 1.21
CA ILE A 16 6.37 -1.42 1.89
C ILE A 16 7.77 -1.09 1.38
N LYS A 17 8.67 -2.09 1.33
CA LYS A 17 10.05 -1.90 0.85
C LYS A 17 10.09 -1.39 -0.59
N LYS A 18 9.20 -1.89 -1.45
CA LYS A 18 9.11 -1.45 -2.86
C LYS A 18 8.60 -0.03 -3.00
N LEU A 19 7.61 0.35 -2.21
CA LEU A 19 7.06 1.71 -2.19
C LEU A 19 8.08 2.72 -1.66
N GLN A 20 8.90 2.33 -0.68
CA GLN A 20 9.94 3.18 -0.10
C GLN A 20 11.25 3.17 -0.89
N SER A 21 11.48 2.18 -1.77
CA SER A 21 12.69 2.12 -2.56
C SER A 21 12.73 3.25 -3.61
N PRO A 22 13.85 4.00 -3.71
CA PRO A 22 14.07 4.96 -4.78
C PRO A 22 14.40 4.29 -6.12
N GLU A 23 14.72 3.00 -6.12
CA GLU A 23 15.05 2.25 -7.32
C GLU A 23 13.78 1.88 -8.12
N ASN A 24 13.95 1.72 -9.44
CA ASN A 24 12.88 1.19 -10.28
C ASN A 24 12.56 -0.26 -9.89
N ASP A 25 11.30 -0.52 -9.59
CA ASP A 25 10.83 -1.87 -9.32
C ASP A 25 10.88 -2.71 -10.61
N ARG A 26 11.45 -3.91 -10.53
CA ARG A 26 11.54 -4.89 -11.64
C ARG A 26 10.70 -6.15 -11.41
N SER A 27 9.87 -6.16 -10.37
CA SER A 27 8.98 -7.27 -10.05
C SER A 27 7.72 -7.24 -10.90
N LEU A 28 6.99 -8.36 -10.89
CA LEU A 28 5.72 -8.52 -11.58
C LEU A 28 4.66 -7.51 -11.13
N ILE A 29 4.78 -6.94 -9.93
CA ILE A 29 3.84 -5.95 -9.39
C ILE A 29 4.27 -4.50 -9.65
N VAL A 30 5.30 -4.25 -10.48
CA VAL A 30 5.82 -2.90 -10.78
C VAL A 30 4.72 -1.92 -11.21
N VAL A 31 3.76 -2.36 -12.01
CA VAL A 31 2.65 -1.53 -12.49
C VAL A 31 1.84 -0.98 -11.31
N ILE A 32 1.51 -1.85 -10.35
CA ILE A 32 0.76 -1.49 -9.13
C ILE A 32 1.59 -0.54 -8.26
N ILE A 33 2.88 -0.83 -8.07
CA ILE A 33 3.78 0.00 -7.26
C ILE A 33 3.89 1.42 -7.85
N ASN A 34 4.03 1.53 -9.17
CA ASN A 34 4.11 2.83 -9.85
C ASN A 34 2.79 3.59 -9.78
N GLU A 35 1.66 2.92 -9.95
CA GLU A 35 0.35 3.54 -9.82
C GLU A 35 0.12 4.10 -8.40
N ILE A 36 0.50 3.34 -7.35
CA ILE A 36 0.44 3.83 -5.96
C ILE A 36 1.34 5.05 -5.79
N LYS A 37 2.59 5.01 -6.27
CA LYS A 37 3.51 6.16 -6.20
C LYS A 37 2.94 7.38 -6.92
N GLU A 38 2.29 7.20 -8.07
CA GLU A 38 1.67 8.29 -8.82
C GLU A 38 0.47 8.90 -8.08
N LYS A 39 -0.45 8.07 -7.58
CA LYS A 39 -1.63 8.56 -6.84
C LYS A 39 -1.24 9.28 -5.55
N THR A 40 -0.16 8.83 -4.91
CA THR A 40 0.28 9.38 -3.61
C THR A 40 1.14 10.63 -3.74
N ARG A 41 1.65 10.96 -4.94
CA ARG A 41 2.42 12.20 -5.22
C ARG A 41 1.68 13.50 -4.89
N ARG A 42 0.35 13.48 -4.88
CA ARG A 42 -0.47 14.67 -4.58
C ARG A 42 -0.67 14.90 -3.09
N LEU A 43 -0.32 13.93 -2.24
CA LEU A 43 -0.41 14.06 -0.80
C LEU A 43 0.76 14.89 -0.29
N ARG A 44 0.52 15.76 0.70
CA ARG A 44 1.60 16.49 1.38
C ARG A 44 2.51 15.52 2.13
N SER A 45 1.94 14.49 2.76
CA SER A 45 2.70 13.46 3.44
C SER A 45 2.05 12.09 3.29
N ILE A 46 2.89 11.07 3.05
CA ILE A 46 2.47 9.68 3.12
C ILE A 46 3.51 8.87 3.90
N LYS A 47 3.04 8.01 4.81
CA LYS A 47 3.87 7.03 5.52
C LYS A 47 3.30 5.63 5.35
N PHE A 48 4.17 4.68 5.06
CA PHE A 48 3.83 3.27 5.03
C PHE A 48 4.31 2.61 6.32
N ARG A 49 3.39 1.98 7.06
CA ARG A 49 3.68 1.32 8.34
C ARG A 49 3.37 -0.16 8.23
N TYR A 50 4.33 -0.97 8.65
CA TYR A 50 4.12 -2.41 8.78
C TYR A 50 3.24 -2.69 10.01
N ILE A 51 2.21 -3.51 9.82
CA ILE A 51 1.39 -4.06 10.91
C ILE A 51 1.30 -5.58 10.79
N LEU A 52 0.96 -6.27 11.88
CA LEU A 52 0.73 -7.71 11.84
C LEU A 52 -0.56 -8.04 11.10
N LEU A 53 -0.62 -9.22 10.47
CA LEU A 53 -1.79 -9.76 9.78
C LEU A 53 -3.09 -9.59 10.60
N ARG A 54 -3.03 -9.95 11.89
CA ARG A 54 -4.16 -9.87 12.82
C ARG A 54 -4.64 -8.44 13.06
N ALA A 55 -3.76 -7.44 12.96
CA ALA A 55 -4.12 -6.04 13.06
C ALA A 55 -4.71 -5.49 11.74
N ASN A 56 -4.50 -6.20 10.62
CA ASN A 56 -5.03 -5.84 9.30
C ASN A 56 -6.31 -6.63 8.94
N GLU A 57 -7.04 -7.13 9.93
CA GLU A 57 -8.20 -8.02 9.74
C GLU A 57 -9.27 -7.41 8.83
N ALA A 58 -9.54 -6.11 8.98
CA ALA A 58 -10.53 -5.42 8.16
C ALA A 58 -10.18 -5.47 6.66
N ALA A 59 -8.90 -5.25 6.30
CA ALA A 59 -8.47 -5.32 4.90
C ALA A 59 -8.54 -6.75 4.36
N HIS A 60 -8.18 -7.75 5.18
CA HIS A 60 -8.30 -9.16 4.83
C HIS A 60 -9.76 -9.60 4.62
N ALA A 61 -10.67 -9.14 5.48
CA ALA A 61 -12.10 -9.43 5.33
C ALA A 61 -12.65 -8.87 4.00
N VAL A 62 -12.26 -7.65 3.63
CA VAL A 62 -12.65 -7.03 2.36
C VAL A 62 -12.06 -7.79 1.17
N ALA A 63 -10.78 -8.18 1.22
CA ALA A 63 -10.14 -8.96 0.17
C ALA A 63 -10.81 -10.33 -0.02
N ALA A 64 -11.06 -11.05 1.08
CA ALA A 64 -11.73 -12.35 1.07
C ALA A 64 -13.18 -12.28 0.57
N TRP A 65 -13.88 -11.16 0.81
CA TRP A 65 -15.21 -10.93 0.24
C TRP A 65 -15.14 -10.77 -1.28
N GLY A 66 -14.17 -10.00 -1.79
CA GLY A 66 -13.96 -9.80 -3.22
C GLY A 66 -13.57 -11.07 -3.98
N GLU A 67 -12.78 -11.97 -3.37
CA GLU A 67 -12.41 -13.26 -3.99
C GLU A 67 -13.59 -14.23 -4.15
N ARG A 68 -14.66 -14.05 -3.36
CA ARG A 68 -15.84 -14.92 -3.37
C ARG A 68 -16.91 -14.47 -4.38
N MET A 69 -16.69 -13.37 -5.09
CA MET A 69 -17.63 -12.80 -6.06
C MET A 69 -17.30 -13.19 -7.50
#